data_AF-A0A0U3AHJ1-F1
#
_entry.id   AF-A0A0U3AHJ1-F1
#
_cell.length_a   1.000
_cell.length_b   1.000
_cell.length_c   1.000
_cell.angle_alpha   90.00
_cell.angle_beta   90.00
_cell.angle_gamma   90.00
#
_symmetry.space_group_name_H-M   'P 1'
#
loop_
_entity.id
_entity.type
_entity.pdbx_description
1 polymer ?
#
loop_
_entity_poly.entity_id
_entity_poly.type
_entity_poly.pdbx_seq_one_letter_code
_entity_poly.pdbx_strand_id
1 'polypeptide(L)'
;MGEIASVARQDFEKHESFVCHTTTASVEYACLMIENALLLRTNRGGRVFAGFEKFSQLQPIIDRYLRIADVSESVYLFGQDDWQPPRHPNIRLIMLKSDFKLSREWFVITQSSSLSCAFLAFDETGKESTMPEQIRYWALKTNNPAAVGGLVNAVEGVIDWTLAA
;
A
#
# COMPACT_ATOMS: atom_id res chain seq x y z
N MET A 1 -5.68 -16.84 11.62
CA MET A 1 -5.32 -16.22 10.33
C MET A 1 -5.02 -17.35 9.37
N GLY A 2 -5.64 -17.39 8.18
CA GLY A 2 -5.45 -18.48 7.22
C GLY A 2 -4.26 -18.20 6.29
N GLU A 3 -3.59 -19.26 5.83
CA GLU A 3 -2.55 -19.18 4.82
C GLU A 3 -3.12 -19.62 3.46
N ILE A 4 -2.84 -18.87 2.40
CA ILE A 4 -3.26 -19.21 1.03
C ILE A 4 -2.06 -19.31 0.10
N ALA A 5 -2.14 -20.16 -0.93
CA ALA A 5 -1.03 -20.43 -1.84
C ALA A 5 -0.77 -19.29 -2.85
N SER A 6 -1.77 -18.45 -3.15
CA SER A 6 -1.66 -17.34 -4.09
C SER A 6 -2.80 -16.33 -3.90
N VAL A 7 -2.61 -15.07 -4.27
CA VAL A 7 -3.66 -14.05 -4.18
C VAL A 7 -4.64 -14.19 -5.35
N ALA A 8 -5.70 -14.97 -5.18
CA ALA A 8 -6.83 -14.98 -6.10
C ALA A 8 -7.91 -13.98 -5.66
N ARG A 9 -8.66 -13.43 -6.62
CA ARG A 9 -9.78 -12.50 -6.34
C ARG A 9 -10.80 -13.09 -5.36
N GLN A 10 -11.12 -14.37 -5.53
CA GLN A 10 -12.08 -15.06 -4.68
C GLN A 10 -11.62 -15.10 -3.22
N ASP A 11 -10.33 -15.34 -2.98
CA ASP A 11 -9.77 -15.35 -1.63
C ASP A 11 -9.72 -13.95 -1.04
N PHE A 12 -9.42 -12.95 -1.87
CA PHE A 12 -9.42 -11.54 -1.49
C PHE A 12 -10.79 -11.06 -1.01
N GLU A 13 -11.86 -11.49 -1.66
CA GLU A 13 -13.24 -11.12 -1.31
C GLU A 13 -13.78 -11.95 -0.13
N LYS A 14 -13.50 -13.27 -0.08
CA LYS A 14 -14.09 -14.18 0.92
C LYS A 14 -13.43 -14.10 2.30
N HIS A 15 -12.11 -13.94 2.36
CA HIS A 15 -11.38 -14.02 3.62
C HIS A 15 -11.21 -12.63 4.22
N GLU A 16 -11.63 -12.45 5.48
CA GLU A 16 -11.38 -11.21 6.20
C GLU A 16 -9.87 -10.94 6.28
N SER A 17 -9.08 -11.93 6.68
CA SER A 17 -7.62 -11.83 6.77
C SER A 17 -6.92 -13.11 6.30
N PHE A 18 -5.83 -12.97 5.56
CA PHE A 18 -4.97 -14.07 5.14
C PHE A 18 -3.51 -13.63 5.01
N VAL A 19 -2.62 -14.62 5.06
CA VAL A 19 -1.20 -14.46 4.68
C VAL A 19 -0.88 -15.36 3.49
N CYS A 20 0.11 -14.98 2.69
CA CYS A 20 0.59 -15.81 1.58
C CYS A 20 2.02 -15.50 1.20
N HIS A 21 2.73 -16.51 0.73
CA HIS A 21 3.98 -16.34 -0.01
C HIS A 21 3.67 -16.16 -1.49
N THR A 22 4.16 -15.08 -2.10
CA THR A 22 3.70 -14.67 -3.42
C THR A 22 4.79 -13.97 -4.24
N THR A 23 4.43 -13.51 -5.44
CA THR A 23 5.33 -12.84 -6.40
C THR A 23 4.93 -11.39 -6.62
N THR A 24 5.80 -10.61 -7.25
CA THR A 24 5.53 -9.20 -7.63
C THR A 24 4.20 -9.03 -8.35
N ALA A 25 3.89 -9.88 -9.35
CA ALA A 25 2.65 -9.78 -10.11
C ALA A 25 1.39 -9.96 -9.23
N SER A 26 1.44 -10.83 -8.22
CA SER A 26 0.33 -11.03 -7.29
C SER A 26 0.18 -9.87 -6.30
N VAL A 27 1.30 -9.26 -5.88
CA VAL A 27 1.30 -8.04 -5.06
C VAL A 27 0.66 -6.89 -5.83
N GLU A 28 1.11 -6.64 -7.07
CA GLU A 28 0.54 -5.61 -7.95
C GLU A 28 -0.95 -5.85 -8.18
N TYR A 29 -1.35 -7.10 -8.44
CA TYR A 29 -2.75 -7.47 -8.60
C TYR A 29 -3.59 -7.19 -7.34
N ALA A 30 -3.06 -7.49 -6.16
CA ALA A 30 -3.72 -7.23 -4.89
C ALA A 30 -3.93 -5.73 -4.64
N CYS A 31 -2.88 -4.92 -4.85
CA CYS A 31 -2.96 -3.47 -4.78
C CYS A 31 -4.00 -2.92 -5.77
N LEU A 32 -3.98 -3.41 -7.01
CA LEU A 32 -4.93 -3.01 -8.04
C LEU A 32 -6.38 -3.29 -7.63
N MET A 33 -6.66 -4.41 -6.96
CA MET A 33 -8.00 -4.74 -6.46
C MET A 33 -8.48 -3.72 -5.42
N ILE A 34 -7.65 -3.34 -4.44
CA ILE A 34 -7.99 -2.33 -3.43
C ILE A 34 -8.23 -0.97 -4.10
N GLU A 35 -7.30 -0.55 -4.95
CA GLU A 35 -7.36 0.72 -5.65
C GLU A 35 -8.59 0.80 -6.59
N ASN A 36 -9.00 -0.30 -7.21
CA ASN A 36 -10.23 -0.34 -8.01
C ASN A 36 -11.46 -0.23 -7.11
N ALA A 37 -11.45 -0.90 -5.96
CA ALA A 37 -12.53 -0.78 -5.00
C ALA A 37 -12.69 0.67 -4.50
N LEU A 38 -11.59 1.42 -4.32
CA LEU A 38 -11.60 2.85 -4.02
C LEU A 38 -12.25 3.67 -5.13
N LEU A 39 -11.77 3.51 -6.37
CA LEU A 39 -12.26 4.30 -7.52
C LEU A 39 -13.72 4.03 -7.88
N LEU A 40 -14.26 2.86 -7.52
CA LEU A 40 -15.67 2.53 -7.70
C LEU A 40 -16.57 3.13 -6.61
N ARG A 41 -16.01 3.71 -5.53
CA ARG A 41 -16.81 4.40 -4.52
C ARG A 41 -17.19 5.80 -5.00
N THR A 42 -18.45 6.14 -4.81
CA THR A 42 -19.02 7.45 -5.19
C THR A 42 -18.83 8.51 -4.12
N ASN A 43 -18.58 8.11 -2.86
CA ASN A 43 -18.40 9.05 -1.76
C ASN A 43 -16.92 9.36 -1.58
N ARG A 44 -16.58 10.65 -1.69
CA ARG A 44 -15.30 11.19 -1.22
C ARG A 44 -15.19 10.90 0.26
N GLY A 45 -14.27 10.04 0.67
CA GLY A 45 -14.18 9.69 2.08
C GLY A 45 -12.98 8.83 2.44
N GLY A 46 -12.39 9.17 3.57
CA GLY A 46 -11.33 8.38 4.19
C GLY A 46 -9.93 8.60 3.64
N ARG A 47 -9.01 7.85 4.23
CA ARG A 47 -7.56 8.01 4.08
C ARG A 47 -6.98 6.81 3.33
N VAL A 48 -6.02 7.08 2.46
CA VAL A 48 -5.25 6.07 1.75
C VAL A 48 -3.78 6.24 2.10
N PHE A 49 -3.09 5.15 2.39
CA PHE A 49 -1.66 5.11 2.67
C PHE A 49 -1.05 4.09 1.72
N ALA A 50 -0.07 4.49 0.92
CA ALA A 50 0.59 3.60 -0.02
C ALA A 50 2.11 3.74 0.07
N GLY A 51 2.80 2.61 0.19
CA GLY A 51 4.25 2.54 0.32
C GLY A 51 4.91 1.96 -0.92
N PHE A 52 5.97 2.63 -1.34
CA PHE A 52 6.87 2.25 -2.43
C PHE A 52 8.31 2.31 -1.90
N GLU A 53 9.23 1.59 -2.54
CA GLU A 53 10.65 1.73 -2.19
C GLU A 53 11.15 3.13 -2.56
N LYS A 54 10.79 3.58 -3.76
CA LYS A 54 11.22 4.84 -4.37
C LYS A 54 10.05 5.52 -5.04
N PHE A 55 9.98 6.86 -4.99
CA PHE A 55 8.91 7.57 -5.68
C PHE A 55 8.92 7.35 -7.20
N SER A 56 10.06 7.11 -7.84
CA SER A 56 10.12 6.78 -9.27
C SER A 56 9.28 5.57 -9.66
N GLN A 57 9.03 4.63 -8.74
CA GLN A 57 8.14 3.47 -8.96
C GLN A 57 6.67 3.87 -9.14
N LEU A 58 6.27 5.08 -8.71
CA LEU A 58 4.93 5.62 -8.94
C LEU A 58 4.73 6.07 -10.38
N GLN A 59 5.78 6.37 -11.16
CA GLN A 59 5.64 6.96 -12.51
C GLN A 59 4.64 6.23 -13.41
N PRO A 60 4.63 4.88 -13.49
CA PRO A 60 3.68 4.17 -14.35
C PRO A 60 2.22 4.22 -13.86
N ILE A 61 2.01 4.54 -12.59
CA ILE A 61 0.69 4.47 -11.91
C ILE A 61 0.25 5.80 -11.29
N ILE A 62 0.98 6.89 -11.50
CA ILE A 62 0.71 8.15 -10.81
C ILE A 62 -0.65 8.74 -11.18
N ASP A 63 -1.07 8.63 -12.43
CA ASP A 63 -2.40 9.06 -12.88
C ASP A 63 -3.53 8.37 -12.10
N ARG A 64 -3.29 7.13 -11.69
CA ARG A 64 -4.24 6.38 -10.86
C ARG A 64 -4.29 6.93 -9.44
N TYR A 65 -3.15 7.27 -8.85
CA TYR A 65 -3.09 7.88 -7.52
C TYR A 65 -3.67 9.31 -7.51
N LEU A 66 -3.53 10.07 -8.60
CA LEU A 66 -4.22 11.35 -8.78
C LEU A 66 -5.75 11.15 -8.74
N ARG A 67 -6.28 10.16 -9.48
CA ARG A 67 -7.72 9.83 -9.45
C ARG A 67 -8.18 9.32 -8.09
N ILE A 68 -7.37 8.54 -7.39
CA ILE A 68 -7.68 8.10 -6.03
C ILE A 68 -7.76 9.33 -5.10
N ALA A 69 -6.87 10.30 -5.27
CA ALA A 69 -6.86 11.52 -4.48
C ALA A 69 -8.08 12.44 -4.74
N ASP A 70 -8.66 12.40 -5.94
CA ASP A 70 -9.92 13.10 -6.27
C ASP A 70 -11.14 12.53 -5.51
N VAL A 71 -11.06 11.28 -5.08
CA VAL A 71 -12.13 10.54 -4.37
C VAL A 71 -11.79 10.22 -2.91
N SER A 72 -10.64 10.67 -2.41
CA SER A 72 -10.19 10.43 -1.02
C SER A 72 -10.01 11.75 -0.28
N GLU A 73 -10.13 11.75 1.04
CA GLU A 73 -9.85 12.94 1.86
C GLU A 73 -8.34 13.23 1.90
N SER A 74 -7.53 12.17 1.96
CA SER A 74 -6.08 12.27 1.95
C SER A 74 -5.43 10.99 1.46
N VAL A 75 -4.36 11.14 0.70
CA VAL A 75 -3.50 10.07 0.20
C VAL A 75 -2.08 10.34 0.67
N TYR A 76 -1.49 9.41 1.40
CA TYR A 76 -0.11 9.47 1.89
C TYR A 76 0.73 8.49 1.08
N LEU A 77 1.72 9.00 0.36
CA LEU A 77 2.63 8.21 -0.46
C LEU A 77 3.99 8.16 0.21
N PHE A 78 4.43 6.97 0.61
CA PHE A 78 5.71 6.74 1.27
C PHE A 78 6.73 6.24 0.27
N GLY A 79 7.95 6.77 0.32
CA GLY A 79 9.05 6.32 -0.54
C GLY A 79 10.30 7.17 -0.41
N GLN A 80 11.40 6.71 -1.01
CA GLN A 80 12.63 7.50 -1.12
C GLN A 80 12.47 8.63 -2.15
N ASP A 81 13.08 9.77 -1.85
CA ASP A 81 13.03 10.98 -2.67
C ASP A 81 13.97 10.91 -3.88
N ASP A 82 13.59 10.14 -4.89
CA ASP A 82 14.31 10.01 -6.16
C ASP A 82 13.54 10.56 -7.37
N TRP A 83 12.27 10.94 -7.15
CA TRP A 83 11.39 11.53 -8.15
C TRP A 83 10.31 12.36 -7.47
N GLN A 84 9.88 13.43 -8.13
CA GLN A 84 8.81 14.30 -7.63
C GLN A 84 7.50 14.04 -8.41
N PRO A 85 6.50 13.38 -7.79
CA PRO A 85 5.18 13.24 -8.39
C PRO A 85 4.49 14.60 -8.63
N PRO A 86 3.54 14.70 -9.59
CA PRO A 86 2.70 15.88 -9.75
C PRO A 86 1.98 16.22 -8.45
N ARG A 87 1.86 17.53 -8.18
CA ARG A 87 1.20 18.01 -6.97
C ARG A 87 -0.31 17.82 -7.05
N HIS A 88 -0.90 17.39 -5.95
CA HIS A 88 -2.35 17.31 -5.77
C HIS A 88 -2.68 17.69 -4.31
N PRO A 89 -3.73 18.49 -4.04
CA PRO A 89 -4.02 18.99 -2.69
C PRO A 89 -4.25 17.89 -1.65
N ASN A 90 -4.78 16.74 -2.08
CA ASN A 90 -5.04 15.59 -1.21
C ASN A 90 -3.88 14.58 -1.19
N ILE A 91 -2.77 14.81 -1.91
CA ILE A 91 -1.60 13.93 -1.86
C ILE A 91 -0.53 14.54 -0.97
N ARG A 92 -0.02 13.75 -0.03
CA ARG A 92 1.13 14.07 0.82
C ARG A 92 2.22 13.04 0.59
N LEU A 93 3.43 13.52 0.30
CA LEU A 93 4.61 12.68 0.14
C LEU A 93 5.31 12.54 1.50
N ILE A 94 5.60 11.31 1.90
CA ILE A 94 6.29 10.96 3.14
C ILE A 94 7.65 10.37 2.76
N MET A 95 8.70 11.16 2.94
CA MET A 95 10.05 10.77 2.55
C MET A 95 10.61 9.75 3.54
N LEU A 96 10.96 8.57 3.02
CA LEU A 96 11.59 7.53 3.81
C LEU A 96 13.10 7.58 3.64
N LYS A 97 13.83 7.48 4.75
CA LYS A 97 15.28 7.23 4.70
C LYS A 97 15.53 5.80 4.22
N SER A 98 16.64 5.58 3.51
CA SER A 98 16.98 4.30 2.91
C SER A 98 17.26 3.17 3.91
N ASP A 99 17.54 3.52 5.16
CA ASP A 99 17.78 2.59 6.28
C ASP A 99 16.48 2.24 7.04
N PHE A 100 15.37 2.90 6.73
CA PHE A 100 14.10 2.67 7.39
C PHE A 100 13.44 1.40 6.84
N LYS A 101 13.04 0.47 7.72
CA LYS A 101 12.48 -0.83 7.31
C LYS A 101 11.29 -0.70 6.35
N LEU A 102 10.43 0.29 6.58
CA LEU A 102 9.26 0.56 5.75
C LEU A 102 9.62 0.89 4.30
N SER A 103 10.85 1.35 4.03
CA SER A 103 11.30 1.62 2.65
C SER A 103 11.49 0.36 1.82
N ARG A 104 11.33 -0.83 2.40
CA ARG A 104 11.43 -2.13 1.73
C ARG A 104 10.08 -2.84 1.61
N GLU A 105 9.02 -2.22 2.11
CA GLU A 105 7.70 -2.82 2.20
C GLU A 105 6.76 -2.16 1.18
N TRP A 106 6.01 -3.00 0.46
CA TRP A 106 4.95 -2.54 -0.42
C TRP A 106 3.65 -2.64 0.34
N PHE A 107 2.89 -1.56 0.43
CA PHE A 107 1.60 -1.61 1.10
C PHE A 107 0.59 -0.66 0.49
N VAL A 108 -0.68 -1.03 0.63
CA VAL A 108 -1.82 -0.15 0.41
C VAL A 108 -2.78 -0.36 1.57
N ILE A 109 -3.05 0.70 2.32
CA ILE A 109 -4.00 0.73 3.43
C ILE A 109 -5.07 1.76 3.10
N THR A 110 -6.32 1.36 3.24
CA THR A 110 -7.48 2.20 3.06
C THR A 110 -8.28 2.21 4.33
N GLN A 111 -8.70 3.38 4.76
CA GLN A 111 -9.54 3.54 5.94
C GLN A 111 -10.61 4.58 5.68
N SER A 112 -11.82 4.07 5.47
CA SER A 112 -13.05 4.85 5.35
C SER A 112 -14.20 4.09 6.01
N SER A 113 -15.33 4.76 6.18
CA SER A 113 -16.56 4.11 6.67
C SER A 113 -17.10 3.01 5.73
N SER A 114 -16.72 3.05 4.44
CA SER A 114 -17.26 2.14 3.41
C SER A 114 -16.25 1.11 2.90
N LEU A 115 -14.96 1.33 3.16
CA LEU A 115 -13.86 0.47 2.77
C LEU A 115 -12.72 0.62 3.78
N SER A 116 -12.48 -0.45 4.53
CA SER A 116 -11.37 -0.57 5.48
C SER A 116 -10.62 -1.86 5.13
N CYS A 117 -9.44 -1.73 4.54
CA CYS A 117 -8.67 -2.84 4.00
C CYS A 117 -7.19 -2.48 3.99
N ALA A 118 -6.33 -3.43 4.34
CA ALA A 118 -4.90 -3.32 4.23
C ALA A 118 -4.34 -4.52 3.45
N PHE A 119 -3.38 -4.24 2.58
CA PHE A 119 -2.51 -5.23 1.97
C PHE A 119 -1.07 -4.77 2.16
N LEU A 120 -0.22 -5.67 2.66
CA LEU A 120 1.20 -5.44 2.90
C LEU A 120 1.98 -6.60 2.30
N ALA A 121 3.13 -6.31 1.72
CA ALA A 121 4.03 -7.29 1.14
C ALA A 121 5.47 -6.97 1.55
N PHE A 122 6.14 -7.96 2.12
CA PHE A 122 7.52 -7.90 2.56
C PHE A 122 8.38 -8.77 1.67
N ASP A 123 9.40 -8.21 1.05
CA ASP A 123 10.39 -8.96 0.24
C ASP A 123 11.24 -9.88 1.15
N GLU A 124 11.04 -11.18 0.98
CA GLU A 124 11.71 -12.24 1.75
C GLU A 124 13.19 -12.42 1.35
N THR A 125 13.52 -12.10 0.10
CA THR A 125 14.85 -12.35 -0.49
C THR A 125 15.80 -11.17 -0.31
N GLY A 126 15.27 -9.95 -0.16
CA GLY A 126 16.07 -8.74 -0.14
C GLY A 126 16.79 -8.46 -1.46
N LYS A 127 17.79 -7.57 -1.41
CA LYS A 127 18.53 -7.05 -2.59
C LYS A 127 19.31 -8.11 -3.39
N GLU A 128 19.26 -9.40 -3.03
CA GLU A 128 20.00 -10.47 -3.69
C GLU A 128 19.35 -10.93 -5.00
N SER A 129 18.06 -10.67 -5.19
CA SER A 129 17.32 -11.04 -6.40
C SER A 129 17.53 -9.98 -7.50
N THR A 130 18.36 -10.28 -8.51
CA THR A 130 18.60 -9.40 -9.67
C THR A 130 17.46 -9.41 -10.70
N MET A 131 16.44 -10.27 -10.52
CA MET A 131 15.28 -10.36 -11.40
C MET A 131 13.97 -10.05 -10.64
N PRO A 132 13.29 -8.92 -10.93
CA PRO A 132 12.07 -8.49 -10.24
C PRO A 132 10.93 -9.52 -10.23
N GLU A 133 10.86 -10.36 -11.27
CA GLU A 133 9.87 -11.42 -11.44
C GLU A 133 10.08 -12.64 -10.51
N GLN A 134 11.27 -12.76 -9.92
CA GLN A 134 11.63 -13.85 -9.01
C GLN A 134 11.56 -13.45 -7.53
N ILE A 135 11.32 -12.17 -7.24
CA ILE A 135 11.19 -11.69 -5.86
C ILE A 135 10.00 -12.38 -5.20
N ARG A 136 10.27 -12.98 -4.03
CA ARG A 136 9.27 -13.62 -3.19
C ARG A 136 8.86 -12.68 -2.08
N TYR A 137 7.55 -12.59 -1.89
CA TYR A 137 6.96 -11.74 -0.87
C TYR A 137 6.19 -12.58 0.13
N TRP A 138 6.37 -12.28 1.41
CA TRP A 138 5.40 -12.62 2.43
C TRP A 138 4.39 -11.49 2.51
N ALA A 139 3.13 -11.78 2.22
CA ALA A 139 2.08 -10.78 2.16
C ALA A 139 0.97 -11.04 3.18
N LEU A 140 0.42 -9.96 3.71
CA LEU A 140 -0.72 -9.94 4.61
C LEU A 140 -1.84 -9.12 3.98
N LYS A 141 -3.05 -9.67 3.96
CA LYS A 141 -4.28 -8.95 3.69
C LYS A 141 -5.16 -8.96 4.93
N THR A 142 -5.78 -7.83 5.26
CA THR A 142 -6.82 -7.79 6.30
C THR A 142 -7.87 -6.72 6.04
N ASN A 143 -9.14 -7.07 6.27
CA ASN A 143 -10.26 -6.13 6.37
C ASN A 143 -10.76 -6.00 7.82
N ASN A 144 -10.08 -6.64 8.78
CA ASN A 144 -10.46 -6.59 10.18
C ASN A 144 -10.26 -5.15 10.70
N PRO A 145 -11.29 -4.44 11.17
CA PRO A 145 -11.17 -3.02 11.52
C PRO A 145 -10.13 -2.72 12.59
N ALA A 146 -9.95 -3.62 13.58
CA ALA A 146 -8.96 -3.44 14.63
C ALA A 146 -7.53 -3.59 14.09
N ALA A 147 -7.30 -4.58 13.21
CA ALA A 147 -6.00 -4.76 12.58
C ALA A 147 -5.67 -3.59 11.62
N VAL A 148 -6.62 -3.17 10.78
CA VAL A 148 -6.45 -2.01 9.90
C VAL A 148 -6.18 -0.74 10.73
N GLY A 149 -6.92 -0.51 11.81
CA GLY A 149 -6.70 0.61 12.71
C GLY A 149 -5.30 0.60 13.34
N GLY A 150 -4.81 -0.57 13.77
CA GLY A 150 -3.44 -0.72 14.28
C GLY A 150 -2.38 -0.39 13.23
N LEU A 151 -2.57 -0.84 11.99
CA LEU A 151 -1.67 -0.55 10.87
C LEU A 151 -1.68 0.94 10.50
N VAL A 152 -2.85 1.58 10.47
CA VAL A 152 -2.97 3.03 10.26
C VAL A 152 -2.21 3.79 11.35
N ASN A 153 -2.41 3.46 12.62
CA ASN A 153 -1.70 4.11 13.72
C ASN A 153 -0.17 3.94 13.59
N ALA A 154 0.29 2.78 13.12
CA ALA A 154 1.72 2.53 12.90
C ALA A 154 2.30 3.42 11.80
N VAL A 155 1.62 3.55 10.65
CA VAL A 155 2.11 4.42 9.56
C VAL A 155 1.94 5.91 9.86
N GLU A 156 0.92 6.30 10.63
CA GLU A 156 0.76 7.69 11.10
C GLU A 156 1.87 8.10 12.07
N GLY A 157 2.31 7.18 12.94
CA GLY A 157 3.49 7.43 13.78
C GLY A 157 4.77 7.73 12.98
N VAL A 158 4.90 7.19 11.75
CA VAL A 158 6.01 7.51 10.84
C VAL A 158 5.86 8.92 10.28
N ILE A 159 4.64 9.32 9.91
CA ILE A 159 4.35 10.67 9.41
C ILE A 159 4.74 11.71 10.46
N ASP A 160 4.29 11.54 11.70
CA ASP A 160 4.59 12.47 12.79
C ASP A 160 6.10 12.59 13.05
N TRP A 161 6.82 11.46 12.98
CA TRP A 161 8.27 11.46 13.11
C TRP A 161 8.97 12.23 11.98
N THR A 162 8.53 12.05 10.73
CA THR A 162 9.11 12.80 9.58
C THR A 162 8.84 14.30 9.63
N LEU A 163 7.80 14.74 10.32
CA LEU A 163 7.49 16.16 10.51
C LEU A 163 8.28 16.79 11.68
N ALA A 164 8.75 15.98 12.62
CA ALA A 164 9.50 16.43 13.80
C ALA A 164 11.03 16.43 13.61
N ALA A 165 11.54 15.73 12.59
CA ALA A 165 12.96 15.58 12.26
C ALA A 165 13.46 16.66 11.29
#